data_AF-A0A355BTS6-F1
#
_entry.id   AF-A0A355BTS6-F1
#
_cell.length_a   1.000
_cell.length_b   1.000
_cell.length_c   1.000
_cell.angle_alpha   90.00
_cell.angle_beta   90.00
_cell.angle_gamma   90.00
#
_symmetry.space_group_name_H-M   'P 1'
#
loop_
_entity.id
_entity.type
_entity.pdbx_description
1 polymer ?
#
loop_
_entity_poly.entity_id
_entity_poly.type
_entity_poly.pdbx_seq_one_letter_code
_entity_poly.pdbx_strand_id
1 'polypeptide(L)'
;RSHDLQQFAEANFNPHNQYIDAWFSWGILGLLVLLTLIVRPMYMAIMHESTLGFLSLFPFLIYGMTEVFLGRYQGVVFFIFLHQAFVLLYTQQNKSFSIKET
;
A
#
# COMPACT_ATOMS: atom_id res chain seq x y z
N ARG A 1 4.63 31.34 -22.46
CA ARG A 1 4.72 30.01 -23.12
C ARG A 1 5.94 29.18 -22.69
N SER A 2 6.79 29.66 -21.76
CA SER A 2 7.83 28.83 -21.11
C SER A 2 7.32 28.08 -19.87
N HIS A 3 6.25 28.58 -19.24
CA HIS A 3 5.66 28.01 -18.03
C HIS A 3 5.12 26.58 -18.24
N ASP A 4 4.70 26.25 -19.47
CA ASP A 4 4.19 24.93 -19.83
C ASP A 4 5.32 23.88 -19.98
N LEU A 5 6.53 24.31 -20.39
CA LEU A 5 7.66 23.40 -20.62
C LEU A 5 8.16 22.75 -19.33
N GLN A 6 8.13 23.48 -18.22
CA GLN A 6 8.50 22.97 -16.90
C GLN A 6 7.51 21.90 -16.44
N GLN A 7 6.22 22.11 -16.72
CA GLN A 7 5.15 21.17 -16.42
C GLN A 7 5.28 19.87 -17.25
N PHE A 8 5.67 19.98 -18.53
CA PHE A 8 5.97 18.81 -19.37
C PHE A 8 7.25 18.08 -18.96
N ALA A 9 8.25 18.79 -18.43
CA ALA A 9 9.48 18.19 -17.91
C ALA A 9 9.23 17.42 -16.61
N GLU A 10 8.44 17.99 -15.69
CA GLU A 10 8.03 17.34 -14.44
C GLU A 10 7.12 16.13 -14.70
N ALA A 11 6.19 16.23 -15.66
CA ALA A 11 5.27 15.15 -16.00
C ALA A 11 5.98 13.91 -16.58
N ASN A 12 7.07 14.08 -17.33
CA ASN A 12 7.87 12.97 -17.87
C ASN A 12 8.82 12.33 -16.83
N PHE A 13 9.02 12.98 -15.68
CA PHE A 13 9.86 12.47 -14.61
C PHE A 13 9.09 11.71 -13.54
N ASN A 14 7.76 11.62 -13.64
CA ASN A 14 6.95 10.84 -12.71
C ASN A 14 7.05 9.36 -13.08
N PRO A 15 7.81 8.54 -12.34
CA PRO A 15 7.94 7.13 -12.68
C PRO A 15 6.56 6.49 -12.53
N HIS A 16 6.09 5.78 -13.55
CA HIS A 16 4.84 5.00 -13.53
C HIS A 16 4.95 3.75 -12.63
N ASN A 17 5.59 3.87 -11.47
CA ASN A 17 5.84 2.80 -10.54
C ASN A 17 5.98 3.40 -9.15
N GLN A 18 5.04 3.05 -8.27
CA GLN A 18 4.95 3.56 -6.91
C GLN A 18 6.22 3.30 -6.08
N TYR A 19 6.95 2.20 -6.35
CA TYR A 19 8.16 1.84 -5.63
C TYR A 19 9.36 2.67 -6.07
N ILE A 20 9.50 2.90 -7.38
CA ILE A 20 10.54 3.78 -7.92
C ILE A 20 10.27 5.22 -7.48
N ASP A 21 9.02 5.65 -7.53
CA ASP A 21 8.58 6.96 -7.03
C ASP A 21 8.95 7.15 -5.55
N ALA A 22 8.62 6.17 -4.70
CA ALA A 22 8.95 6.21 -3.28
C ALA A 22 10.47 6.24 -3.04
N TRP A 23 11.24 5.50 -3.83
CA TRP A 23 12.70 5.50 -3.71
C TRP A 23 13.31 6.83 -4.15
N PHE A 24 12.88 7.42 -5.26
CA PHE A 24 13.44 8.69 -5.74
C PHE A 24 13.01 9.88 -4.89
N SER A 25 11.77 9.88 -4.39
CA SER A 25 11.24 10.98 -3.59
C SER A 25 11.74 10.96 -2.15
N TRP A 26 11.89 9.77 -1.55
CA TRP A 26 12.13 9.62 -0.11
C TRP A 26 13.34 8.73 0.22
N GLY A 27 14.11 8.33 -0.79
CA GLY A 27 15.23 7.42 -0.64
C GLY A 27 14.80 6.01 -0.24
N ILE A 28 15.79 5.23 0.20
CA ILE A 28 15.57 3.85 0.65
C ILE A 28 14.61 3.77 1.84
N LEU A 29 14.58 4.79 2.71
CA LEU A 29 13.69 4.81 3.87
C LEU A 29 12.22 4.83 3.47
N GLY A 30 11.83 5.68 2.50
CA GLY A 30 10.45 5.70 2.02
C GLY A 30 10.03 4.40 1.35
N LEU A 31 10.93 3.79 0.57
CA LEU A 31 10.68 2.48 -0.03
C LEU A 31 10.48 1.40 1.04
N LEU A 32 11.32 1.35 2.08
CA LEU A 32 11.19 0.38 3.16
C LEU A 32 9.88 0.58 3.95
N VAL A 33 9.48 1.82 4.20
CA VAL A 33 8.20 2.13 4.86
C VAL A 33 7.03 1.64 4.00
N LEU A 34 7.03 1.94 2.70
CA LEU A 34 5.99 1.50 1.77
C LEU A 34 5.91 -0.03 1.70
N LEU A 35 7.04 -0.71 1.56
CA LEU A 35 7.09 -2.18 1.53
C LEU A 35 6.60 -2.76 2.86
N THR A 36 6.99 -2.21 4.00
CA THR A 36 6.52 -2.66 5.32
C THR A 36 5.00 -2.51 5.43
N LEU A 37 4.46 -1.40 4.95
CA LEU A 37 3.04 -1.06 4.99
C LEU A 37 2.19 -2.02 4.13
N ILE A 38 2.71 -2.55 3.02
CA ILE A 38 2.01 -3.53 2.17
C ILE A 38 2.29 -4.97 2.63
N VAL A 39 3.55 -5.33 2.87
CA VAL A 39 3.98 -6.72 3.10
C VAL A 39 3.58 -7.22 4.48
N ARG A 40 3.64 -6.38 5.53
CA ARG A 40 3.27 -6.81 6.89
C ARG A 40 1.84 -7.35 6.98
N PRO A 41 0.79 -6.63 6.54
CA PRO A 41 -0.57 -7.15 6.60
C PRO A 41 -0.78 -8.35 5.65
N MET A 42 -0.11 -8.39 4.50
CA MET A 42 -0.14 -9.57 3.62
C MET A 42 0.46 -10.82 4.29
N TYR A 43 1.60 -10.67 4.98
CA TYR A 43 2.22 -11.75 5.75
C TYR A 43 1.27 -12.25 6.85
N MET A 44 0.63 -11.34 7.60
CA MET A 44 -0.39 -11.70 8.58
C MET A 44 -1.56 -12.46 7.95
N ALA A 45 -2.02 -12.04 6.77
CA ALA A 45 -3.09 -12.71 6.06
C ALA A 45 -2.73 -14.16 5.70
N ILE A 46 -1.50 -14.42 5.24
CA ILE A 46 -1.02 -15.76 4.91
C ILE A 46 -0.93 -16.62 6.19
N MET A 47 -0.36 -16.08 7.27
CA MET A 47 -0.19 -16.82 8.53
C MET A 47 -1.50 -17.22 9.20
N HIS A 48 -2.61 -16.55 8.88
CA HIS A 48 -3.93 -16.83 9.46
C HIS A 48 -4.91 -17.37 8.41
N GLU A 49 -4.38 -17.88 7.29
CA GLU A 49 -5.15 -18.47 6.19
C GLU A 49 -6.30 -17.58 5.68
N SER A 50 -6.12 -16.26 5.82
CA SER A 50 -7.10 -15.25 5.40
C SER A 50 -6.92 -14.96 3.92
N THR A 51 -7.45 -15.85 3.08
CA THR A 51 -7.47 -15.67 1.61
C THR A 51 -8.08 -14.34 1.22
N LEU A 52 -9.16 -13.92 1.90
CA LEU A 52 -9.81 -12.63 1.64
C LEU A 52 -8.87 -11.46 1.95
N GLY A 53 -8.19 -11.47 3.10
CA GLY A 53 -7.26 -10.42 3.48
C GLY A 53 -6.08 -10.30 2.50
N PHE A 54 -5.53 -11.44 2.09
CA PHE A 54 -4.47 -11.48 1.10
C PHE A 54 -4.95 -10.93 -0.25
N LEU A 55 -6.07 -11.41 -0.78
CA LEU A 55 -6.64 -10.95 -2.05
C LEU A 55 -7.09 -9.49 -2.03
N SER A 56 -7.39 -8.93 -0.86
CA SER A 56 -7.74 -7.51 -0.72
C SER A 56 -6.52 -6.58 -0.87
N LEU A 57 -5.33 -7.06 -0.49
CA LEU A 57 -4.11 -6.25 -0.44
C LEU A 57 -3.14 -6.56 -1.58
N PHE A 58 -3.12 -7.80 -2.07
CA PHE A 58 -2.29 -8.25 -3.18
C PHE A 58 -2.42 -7.38 -4.45
N PRO A 59 -3.62 -6.91 -4.85
CA PRO A 59 -3.75 -6.03 -6.02
C PRO A 59 -2.93 -4.75 -5.92
N PHE A 60 -2.75 -4.18 -4.73
CA PHE A 60 -1.93 -2.97 -4.56
C PHE A 60 -0.44 -3.24 -4.78
N LEU A 61 0.02 -4.46 -4.48
CA LEU A 61 1.39 -4.87 -4.74
C LEU A 61 1.67 -4.82 -6.25
N ILE A 62 0.78 -5.42 -7.05
CA ILE A 62 0.92 -5.49 -8.51
C ILE A 62 0.61 -4.15 -9.17
N TYR A 63 -0.48 -3.48 -8.76
CA TYR A 63 -0.88 -2.18 -9.31
C TYR A 63 0.17 -1.10 -9.07
N GLY A 64 0.85 -1.13 -7.91
CA GLY A 64 1.97 -0.25 -7.61
C GLY A 64 3.18 -0.43 -8.55
N MET A 65 3.31 -1.56 -9.24
CA MET A 65 4.37 -1.75 -10.23
C MET A 65 4.14 -0.94 -11.52
N THR A 66 2.87 -0.62 -11.81
CA THR A 66 2.45 0.03 -13.06
C THR A 66 1.92 1.45 -12.89
N GLU A 67 1.61 1.86 -11.66
CA GLU A 67 0.99 3.16 -11.38
C GLU A 67 1.37 3.69 -10.00
N VAL A 68 1.39 5.02 -9.85
CA VAL A 68 1.63 5.72 -8.58
C VAL A 68 0.29 6.02 -7.90
N PHE A 69 -0.31 5.01 -7.28
CA PHE A 69 -1.65 5.14 -6.70
C PHE A 69 -1.69 5.99 -5.42
N LEU A 70 -0.59 6.07 -4.65
CA LEU A 70 -0.52 6.94 -3.46
C LEU A 70 -0.33 8.41 -3.84
N GLY A 71 0.06 8.70 -5.09
CA GLY A 71 0.08 10.06 -5.64
C GLY A 71 -1.32 10.60 -5.97
N ARG A 72 -2.36 9.76 -5.90
CA ARG A 72 -3.74 10.12 -6.25
C ARG A 72 -4.65 9.95 -5.04
N TYR A 73 -5.46 10.97 -4.74
CA TYR A 73 -6.37 10.97 -3.58
C TYR A 73 -7.26 9.71 -3.51
N GLN A 74 -7.83 9.28 -4.64
CA GLN A 74 -8.70 8.10 -4.72
C GLN A 74 -7.95 6.81 -4.33
N GLY A 75 -6.70 6.67 -4.79
CA GLY A 75 -5.86 5.52 -4.48
C GLY A 75 -5.46 5.49 -3.00
N VAL A 76 -5.14 6.65 -2.43
CA VAL A 76 -4.86 6.79 -0.99
C VAL A 76 -6.06 6.38 -0.14
N VAL A 77 -7.25 6.92 -0.42
CA VAL A 77 -8.46 6.61 0.34
C VAL A 77 -8.80 5.12 0.24
N PHE A 78 -8.77 4.56 -0.97
CA PHE A 78 -9.09 3.15 -1.20
C PHE A 78 -8.09 2.21 -0.52
N PHE A 79 -6.79 2.49 -0.63
CA PHE A 79 -5.74 1.72 0.02
C PHE A 79 -5.88 1.76 1.55
N ILE A 80 -5.99 2.95 2.14
CA ILE A 80 -6.09 3.11 3.60
C ILE A 80 -7.34 2.41 4.12
N PHE A 81 -8.48 2.55 3.43
CA PHE A 81 -9.72 1.88 3.83
C PHE A 81 -9.55 0.36 3.90
N LEU A 82 -9.07 -0.27 2.82
CA LEU A 82 -8.88 -1.73 2.79
C LEU A 82 -7.81 -2.20 3.78
N HIS A 83 -6.70 -1.47 3.87
CA HIS A 83 -5.64 -1.75 4.82
C HIS A 83 -6.16 -1.73 6.27
N GLN A 84 -6.87 -0.66 6.67
CA GLN A 84 -7.40 -0.53 8.03
C GLN A 84 -8.52 -1.53 8.31
N ALA A 85 -9.41 -1.79 7.34
CA ALA A 85 -10.44 -2.80 7.47
C ALA A 85 -9.83 -4.19 7.75
N PHE A 86 -8.80 -4.58 6.99
CA PHE A 86 -8.10 -5.84 7.21
C PHE A 86 -7.44 -5.91 8.60
N VAL A 87 -6.68 -4.88 9.00
CA VAL A 87 -5.99 -4.85 10.29
C VAL A 87 -6.96 -4.91 11.47
N LEU A 88 -8.11 -4.24 11.37
CA LEU A 88 -9.15 -4.30 12.39
C LEU A 88 -9.78 -5.69 12.50
N LEU A 89 -10.18 -6.29 11.38
CA LEU A 89 -10.75 -7.64 11.35
C LEU A 89 -9.76 -8.66 11.93
N TYR A 90 -8.49 -8.55 11.55
CA TYR A 90 -7.41 -9.36 12.08
C TYR A 90 -7.27 -9.24 13.60
N THR A 91 -7.22 -8.00 14.11
CA THR A 91 -7.06 -7.73 15.55
C THR A 91 -8.24 -8.28 16.36
N GLN A 92 -9.47 -8.23 15.80
CA GLN A 92 -10.65 -8.78 16.45
C GLN A 92 -10.65 -10.30 16.50
N GLN A 93 -10.23 -10.98 15.43
CA GLN A 93 -10.12 -12.44 15.43
C GLN A 93 -9.16 -12.95 16.51
N ASN A 94 -8.01 -12.29 16.68
CA ASN A 94 -7.05 -12.66 17.72
C ASN A 94 -7.59 -12.43 19.14
N LYS A 95 -8.36 -11.36 19.37
CA LYS A 95 -8.99 -11.11 20.68
C LYS A 95 -10.06 -12.15 21.03
N SER A 96 -10.85 -12.59 20.05
CA SER A 96 -11.88 -13.62 20.24
C SER A 96 -11.29 -14.94 20.72
N PHE A 97 -10.09 -15.31 20.25
CA PHE A 97 -9.40 -16.53 20.68
C PHE A 97 -8.95 -16.45 22.15
N SER A 98 -8.50 -15.28 22.61
CA SER A 98 -7.98 -15.09 23.97
C SER A 98 -9.04 -15.16 25.09
N ILE A 99 -10.32 -14.93 24.80
CA ILE A 99 -11.39 -14.90 25.83
C ILE A 99 -11.99 -16.31 26.06
N LYS A 100 -11.77 -17.26 25.14
CA LYS A 100 -12.30 -18.62 25.28
C LYS A 100 -11.45 -19.56 26.16
N GLU A 101 -10.30 -19.10 26.65
CA GLU A 101 -9.38 -19.90 27.48
C GLU A 101 -9.43 -19.60 29.00
N THR A 102 -10.40 -18.81 29.46
CA THR A 102 -10.68 -18.57 30.89
C THR A 102 -12.08 -19.02 31.25
#